data_AF-A0AAD3TYZ3-F1
#
_entry.id   AF-A0AAD3TYZ3-F1
#
_cell.length_a   1.000
_cell.length_b   1.000
_cell.length_c   1.000
_cell.angle_alpha   90.00
_cell.angle_beta   90.00
_cell.angle_gamma   90.00
#
_symmetry.space_group_name_H-M   'P 1'
#
loop_
_entity.id
_entity.type
_entity.pdbx_description
1 polymer ?
#
loop_
_entity_poly.entity_id
_entity_poly.type
_entity_poly.pdbx_seq_one_letter_code
_entity_poly.pdbx_strand_id
1 'polypeptide(L)'
;MSTQGPPADAKQAQAAALAEVEAAQRRKRALDVNLATLEATIWAQEASYLEDTAASGGNIIRGFENYLKAPTVTSHHRRKNEPTEDDKLFSGSSSSFAQVRGA
;
A
#
# COMPACT_ATOMS: atom_id res chain seq x y z
N MET A 1 18.56 -3.67 56.85
CA MET A 1 17.80 -3.36 55.61
C MET A 1 18.72 -3.58 54.43
N SER A 2 18.85 -4.83 53.94
CA SER A 2 19.78 -5.15 52.86
C SER A 2 19.11 -4.95 51.50
N THR A 3 19.44 -3.85 50.84
CA THR A 3 19.14 -3.60 49.43
C THR A 3 20.18 -4.33 48.57
N GLN A 4 20.11 -5.67 48.50
CA GLN A 4 20.83 -6.37 47.44
C GLN A 4 20.04 -6.19 46.15
N GLY A 5 20.56 -5.32 45.27
CA GLY A 5 20.02 -5.13 43.94
C GLY A 5 20.01 -6.42 43.12
N PRO A 6 19.29 -6.46 41.99
CA PRO A 6 19.09 -7.69 41.23
C PRO A 6 20.44 -8.36 40.87
N PRO A 7 20.50 -9.71 40.88
CA PRO A 7 21.71 -10.46 40.53
C PRO A 7 22.25 -9.98 39.18
N ALA A 8 23.58 -9.97 39.01
CA ALA A 8 24.25 -9.40 37.83
C ALA A 8 23.67 -9.95 36.52
N ASP A 9 23.34 -11.24 36.49
CA ASP A 9 22.70 -11.92 35.36
C ASP A 9 21.32 -11.35 35.02
N ALA A 10 20.52 -10.98 36.03
CA ALA A 10 19.20 -10.39 35.82
C ALA A 10 19.29 -8.96 35.26
N LYS A 11 20.27 -8.17 35.71
CA LYS A 11 20.52 -6.82 35.15
C LYS A 11 21.01 -6.91 33.70
N GLN A 12 21.88 -7.87 33.41
CA GLN A 12 22.40 -8.08 32.06
C GLN A 12 21.31 -8.59 31.10
N ALA A 13 20.44 -9.49 31.56
CA ALA A 13 19.27 -9.94 30.79
C ALA A 13 18.28 -8.79 30.54
N GLN A 14 18.04 -7.93 31.54
CA GLN A 14 17.18 -6.75 31.38
C GLN A 14 17.77 -5.76 30.35
N ALA A 15 19.08 -5.49 30.42
CA ALA A 15 19.75 -4.62 29.46
C ALA A 15 19.68 -5.18 28.03
N ALA A 16 19.89 -6.49 27.86
CA ALA A 16 19.75 -7.16 26.57
C ALA A 16 18.32 -7.07 26.02
N ALA A 17 17.31 -7.30 26.86
CA ALA A 17 15.91 -7.18 26.47
C ALA A 17 15.54 -5.74 26.05
N LEU A 18 16.04 -4.72 26.75
CA LEU A 18 15.83 -3.33 26.36
C LEU A 18 16.47 -3.00 25.01
N ALA A 19 17.69 -3.47 24.77
CA ALA A 19 18.38 -3.28 23.49
C ALA A 19 17.65 -3.99 22.33
N GLU A 20 17.11 -5.19 22.58
CA GLU A 20 16.30 -5.93 21.60
C GLU A 20 15.01 -5.17 21.25
N VAL A 21 14.28 -4.69 22.27
CA VAL A 21 13.06 -3.90 22.07
C VAL A 21 13.36 -2.62 21.28
N GLU A 22 14.46 -1.92 21.59
CA GLU A 22 14.85 -0.73 20.85
C GLU A 22 15.16 -1.05 19.37
N ALA A 23 15.91 -2.13 19.11
CA ALA A 23 16.17 -2.58 17.76
C ALA A 23 14.89 -2.96 17.01
N ALA A 24 13.96 -3.66 17.67
CA ALA A 24 12.66 -4.03 17.10
C ALA A 24 11.82 -2.79 16.76
N GLN A 25 11.77 -1.79 17.63
CA GLN A 25 11.06 -0.54 17.37
C GLN A 25 11.66 0.24 16.20
N ARG A 26 12.99 0.30 16.09
CA ARG A 26 13.67 0.94 14.95
C ARG A 26 13.33 0.22 13.64
N ARG A 27 13.38 -1.12 13.63
CA ARG A 27 12.99 -1.94 12.47
C ARG A 27 11.53 -1.72 12.08
N LYS A 28 10.62 -1.70 13.07
CA LYS A 28 9.20 -1.42 12.83
C LYS A 28 9.01 -0.08 12.11
N ARG A 29 9.63 1.00 12.63
CA ARG A 29 9.53 2.33 12.00
C ARG A 29 10.04 2.35 10.55
N ALA A 30 11.13 1.65 10.27
CA ALA A 30 11.65 1.54 8.91
C ALA A 30 10.69 0.79 7.98
N LEU A 31 10.06 -0.28 8.46
CA LEU A 31 9.05 -1.03 7.71
C LEU A 31 7.79 -0.18 7.46
N ASP A 32 7.33 0.59 8.47
CA ASP A 32 6.17 1.46 8.34
C ASP A 32 6.39 2.53 7.25
N VAL A 33 7.60 3.12 7.19
CA VAL A 33 7.97 4.09 6.14
C VAL A 33 8.05 3.43 4.76
N ASN A 34 8.64 2.25 4.67
CA ASN A 34 8.74 1.52 3.41
C ASN A 34 7.36 1.11 2.88
N LEU A 35 6.47 0.67 3.77
CA LEU A 35 5.10 0.31 3.44
C LEU A 35 4.35 1.52 2.86
N ALA A 36 4.37 2.66 3.56
CA ALA A 36 3.73 3.88 3.08
C ALA A 36 4.26 4.33 1.72
N THR A 37 5.57 4.20 1.50
CA THR A 37 6.21 4.54 0.21
C THR A 37 5.74 3.61 -0.92
N LEU A 38 5.65 2.31 -0.63
CA LEU A 38 5.19 1.31 -1.59
C LEU A 38 3.71 1.53 -1.95
N GLU A 39 2.86 1.77 -0.97
CA GLU A 39 1.44 2.04 -1.18
C GLU A 39 1.22 3.30 -2.02
N ALA A 40 1.96 4.38 -1.75
CA ALA A 40 1.92 5.59 -2.58
C ALA A 40 2.38 5.32 -4.03
N THR A 41 3.36 4.43 -4.20
CA THR A 41 3.85 4.03 -5.53
C THR A 41 2.80 3.23 -6.30
N ILE A 42 2.17 2.25 -5.64
CA ILE A 42 1.06 1.46 -6.21
C ILE A 42 -0.06 2.37 -6.67
N TRP A 43 -0.48 3.31 -5.82
CA TRP A 43 -1.54 4.27 -6.14
C TRP A 43 -1.26 5.10 -7.39
N ALA A 44 -0.02 5.62 -7.51
CA ALA A 44 0.41 6.42 -8.64
C ALA A 44 0.49 5.59 -9.93
N GLN A 45 1.02 4.37 -9.84
CA GLN A 45 1.10 3.44 -10.97
C GLN A 45 -0.30 3.04 -11.47
N GLU A 46 -1.24 2.80 -10.55
CA GLU A 46 -2.63 2.52 -10.91
C GLU A 46 -3.29 3.71 -11.62
N ALA A 47 -3.01 4.95 -11.21
CA ALA A 47 -3.50 6.14 -11.90
C ALA A 47 -3.01 6.16 -13.36
N SER A 48 -1.69 6.07 -13.54
CA SER A 48 -1.07 6.04 -14.87
C SER A 48 -1.62 4.91 -15.73
N TYR A 49 -1.73 3.70 -15.18
CA TYR A 49 -2.22 2.54 -15.92
C TYR A 49 -3.66 2.71 -16.41
N LEU A 50 -4.55 3.23 -15.56
CA LEU A 50 -5.95 3.45 -15.92
C LEU A 50 -6.09 4.56 -16.97
N GLU A 51 -5.28 5.61 -16.90
CA GLU A 51 -5.24 6.68 -17.90
C GLU A 51 -4.73 6.16 -19.25
N ASP A 52 -3.58 5.48 -19.25
CA ASP A 52 -2.94 4.94 -20.47
C ASP A 52 -3.83 3.92 -21.19
N THR A 53 -4.59 3.14 -20.42
CA THR A 53 -5.48 2.09 -20.95
C THR A 53 -6.92 2.55 -21.18
N ALA A 54 -7.26 3.82 -20.92
CA ALA A 54 -8.63 4.32 -21.09
C ALA A 54 -9.11 4.21 -22.55
N ALA A 55 -8.19 4.30 -23.52
CA ALA A 55 -8.47 4.27 -24.95
C ALA A 55 -8.06 2.96 -25.66
N SER A 56 -7.43 2.01 -24.97
CA SER A 56 -6.87 0.78 -25.56
C SER A 56 -7.92 -0.29 -25.91
N GLY A 57 -9.18 -0.09 -25.54
CA GLY A 57 -10.24 -1.10 -25.74
C GLY A 57 -10.28 -2.19 -24.66
N GLY A 58 -9.46 -2.08 -23.61
CA GLY A 58 -9.52 -2.99 -22.46
C GLY A 58 -8.33 -2.87 -21.51
N ASN A 59 -8.53 -3.31 -20.27
CA ASN A 59 -7.51 -3.40 -19.23
C ASN A 59 -7.85 -4.49 -18.21
N ILE A 60 -6.95 -4.76 -17.27
CA ILE A 60 -7.10 -5.83 -16.26
C ILE A 60 -8.31 -5.59 -15.34
N ILE A 61 -8.72 -4.34 -15.14
CA ILE A 61 -9.84 -3.98 -14.26
C ILE A 61 -11.19 -4.21 -14.95
N ARG A 62 -11.29 -3.85 -16.23
CA ARG A 62 -12.57 -3.78 -16.97
C ARG A 62 -12.74 -4.86 -18.04
N GLY A 63 -11.72 -5.69 -18.27
CA GLY A 63 -11.69 -6.73 -19.30
C GLY A 63 -11.19 -6.25 -20.66
N PHE A 64 -11.00 -7.20 -21.59
CA PHE A 64 -10.44 -6.98 -22.93
C PHE A 64 -11.42 -7.27 -24.07
N GLU A 65 -12.72 -7.32 -23.79
CA GLU A 65 -13.78 -7.69 -24.73
C GLU A 65 -13.88 -6.74 -25.94
N ASN A 66 -13.40 -5.51 -25.80
CA ASN A 66 -13.38 -4.51 -26.87
C ASN A 66 -11.99 -4.32 -27.49
N TYR A 67 -10.97 -5.08 -27.06
CA TYR A 67 -9.59 -4.93 -27.54
C TYR A 67 -9.44 -5.22 -29.04
N LEU A 68 -10.22 -6.17 -29.57
CA LEU A 68 -10.23 -6.53 -30.99
C LEU A 68 -11.24 -5.71 -31.81
N LYS A 69 -12.08 -4.89 -31.17
CA LYS A 69 -13.08 -4.09 -31.88
C LYS A 69 -12.43 -2.79 -32.34
N ALA A 70 -12.52 -2.48 -33.63
CA ALA A 70 -12.01 -1.22 -34.16
C ALA A 70 -12.57 -0.04 -33.35
N PRO A 71 -11.77 0.97 -32.99
CA PRO A 71 -12.21 2.10 -32.19
C PRO A 71 -13.28 2.87 -32.97
N THR A 72 -14.56 2.61 -32.69
CA THR A 72 -15.66 3.28 -33.35
C THR A 72 -15.75 4.71 -32.83
N VAL A 73 -15.68 5.67 -33.75
CA VAL A 73 -15.74 7.13 -33.50
C VAL A 73 -17.08 7.52 -32.83
N THR A 74 -18.09 6.65 -32.88
CA THR A 74 -19.46 6.84 -32.38
C THR A 74 -19.69 6.43 -30.93
N SER A 75 -18.69 5.93 -30.19
CA SER A 75 -18.85 5.71 -28.74
C SER A 75 -18.80 7.05 -27.97
N HIS A 76 -19.76 7.93 -28.22
CA HIS A 76 -20.00 9.15 -27.45
C HIS A 76 -20.75 8.88 -26.12
N HIS A 77 -20.98 7.61 -25.78
CA HIS A 77 -21.28 7.18 -24.40
C HIS A 77 -20.04 7.14 -23.49
N ARG A 78 -18.86 7.55 -24.00
CA ARG A 78 -17.56 7.72 -23.31
C ARG A 78 -17.56 8.47 -21.97
N ARG A 79 -18.67 9.08 -21.55
CA ARG A 79 -18.78 9.68 -20.20
C ARG A 79 -18.85 8.65 -19.05
N LYS A 80 -18.90 7.35 -19.33
CA LYS A 80 -18.99 6.31 -18.29
C LYS A 80 -17.68 5.66 -17.87
N ASN A 81 -16.56 5.98 -18.52
CA ASN A 81 -15.30 5.25 -18.32
C ASN A 81 -14.18 6.10 -17.73
N GLU A 82 -14.50 7.21 -17.07
CA GLU A 82 -13.50 7.92 -16.28
C GLU A 82 -12.96 6.98 -15.19
N PRO A 83 -11.63 6.88 -14.99
CA PRO A 83 -11.06 6.12 -13.89
C PRO A 83 -11.60 6.64 -12.56
N THR A 84 -12.27 5.76 -11.82
CA THR A 84 -12.74 6.05 -10.47
C THR A 84 -11.77 5.51 -9.43
N GLU A 85 -11.91 5.93 -8.18
CA GLU A 85 -11.10 5.32 -7.10
C GLU A 85 -11.43 3.83 -6.91
N ASP A 86 -12.66 3.40 -7.21
CA ASP A 86 -13.06 1.99 -7.15
C ASP A 86 -12.32 1.12 -8.19
N ASP A 87 -11.81 1.72 -9.28
CA ASP A 87 -10.99 1.01 -10.28
C ASP A 87 -9.55 0.73 -9.78
N LYS A 88 -9.14 1.30 -8.63
CA LYS A 88 -7.79 1.13 -8.04
C LYS A 88 -7.74 -0.08 -7.09
N LEU A 89 -7.99 -1.26 -7.65
CA LEU A 89 -8.14 -2.51 -6.90
C LEU A 89 -6.91 -2.90 -6.09
N PHE A 90 -5.70 -2.57 -6.55
CA PHE A 90 -4.47 -2.91 -5.84
C PHE A 90 -4.31 -2.04 -4.60
N SER A 91 -4.58 -0.74 -4.68
CA SER A 91 -4.63 0.12 -3.50
C SER A 91 -5.78 -0.26 -2.56
N GLY A 92 -6.94 -0.61 -3.12
CA GLY A 92 -8.08 -1.10 -2.34
C GLY A 92 -7.84 -2.42 -1.61
N SER A 93 -6.84 -3.21 -2.02
CA SER A 93 -6.44 -4.44 -1.34
C SER A 93 -5.66 -4.21 -0.03
N SER A 94 -5.16 -2.99 0.20
CA SER A 94 -4.44 -2.64 1.43
C SER A 94 -5.37 -2.02 2.47
N SER A 95 -5.54 -2.71 3.60
CA SER A 95 -6.29 -2.20 4.75
C SER A 95 -5.60 -1.03 5.44
N SER A 96 -4.25 -1.01 5.49
CA SER A 96 -3.49 0.12 6.02
C SER A 96 -3.68 1.37 5.17
N PHE A 97 -3.65 1.22 3.85
CA PHE A 97 -3.87 2.33 2.93
C PHE A 97 -5.30 2.91 3.07
N ALA A 98 -6.31 2.04 3.16
CA ALA A 98 -7.69 2.45 3.38
C ALA A 98 -7.87 3.21 4.70
N GLN A 99 -7.22 2.75 5.78
CA GLN A 99 -7.29 3.39 7.09
C GLN A 99 -6.65 4.79 7.09
N VAL A 100 -5.55 5.00 6.37
CA VAL A 100 -4.90 6.32 6.24
C VAL A 100 -5.79 7.30 5.49
N ARG A 101 -6.57 6.85 4.50
CA ARG A 101 -7.45 7.70 3.69
C ARG A 101 -8.84 7.95 4.26
N GLY A 102 -9.30 7.10 5.19
CA GLY A 102 -10.59 7.25 5.86
C GLY A 102 -10.58 8.22 7.05
N ALA A 103 -9.43 8.82 7.37
CA ALA A 103 -9.21 9.74 8.50
C ALA A 103 -9.15 11.21 8.06
#